data_AF-A0A914X1H5-F1
#
_entry.id   AF-A0A914X1H5-F1
#
_cell.length_a   1.000
_cell.length_b   1.000
_cell.length_c   1.000
_cell.angle_alpha   90.00
_cell.angle_beta   90.00
_cell.angle_gamma   90.00
#
_symmetry.space_group_name_H-M   'P 1'
#
loop_
_entity.id
_entity.type
_entity.pdbx_description
1 polymer ?
#
loop_
_entity_poly.entity_id
_entity_poly.type
_entity_poly.pdbx_seq_one_letter_code
_entity_poly.pdbx_strand_id
1 'polypeptide(L)'
;MAKATRTGAAKGSRNKKRYWRKGTQLEDVEKFLEEQRVDERSGGRLNTRTDADLFAIDTTKVKGLPTLTRRQRVALAKTTAATAPSTEEVDVKPKIRQSFPSKKKSKVATNSSRPLRRSTRGDVDGKPVDFDLWNTDLSAKAALPDDLADYYLRQLKKKMPNEPRTVKHITTLLPKVEAPIPGASYNPSYKDHQDMLRESLVEEMKVQKDLEKVENRFKLAPGDRYITPVTFSSLMLARDLFH
;
A
#
# COMPACT_ATOMS: atom_id res chain seq x y z
N MET A 1 14.23 35.14 -0.75
CA MET A 1 13.77 34.93 0.64
C MET A 1 12.26 34.72 0.60
N ALA A 2 11.81 33.46 0.69
CA ALA A 2 10.38 33.16 0.68
C ALA A 2 9.74 33.68 1.98
N LYS A 3 8.63 34.43 1.87
CA LYS A 3 7.88 34.91 3.04
C LYS A 3 7.15 33.72 3.66
N ALA A 4 7.50 33.36 4.89
CA ALA A 4 6.78 32.36 5.68
C ALA A 4 5.28 32.72 5.72
N THR A 5 4.44 31.82 5.19
CA THR A 5 2.99 31.97 5.19
C THR A 5 2.48 31.77 6.61
N ARG A 6 2.23 32.88 7.32
CA ARG A 6 1.68 32.84 8.68
C ARG A 6 0.32 32.12 8.67
N THR A 7 0.29 30.90 9.19
CA THR A 7 -0.97 30.18 9.46
C THR A 7 -1.83 30.99 10.43
N GLY A 8 -3.17 30.92 10.27
CA GLY A 8 -4.15 31.82 10.89
C GLY A 8 -4.15 31.93 12.42
N ALA A 9 -3.35 31.13 13.12
CA ALA A 9 -3.11 31.24 14.56
C ALA A 9 -2.37 32.53 14.96
N ALA A 10 -1.65 33.16 14.04
CA ALA A 10 -0.90 34.39 14.29
C ALA A 10 -1.78 35.64 14.48
N LYS A 11 -3.11 35.52 14.37
CA LYS A 11 -4.09 36.61 14.63
C LYS A 11 -4.70 36.57 16.04
N GLY A 12 -4.34 35.61 16.90
CA GLY A 12 -4.84 35.51 18.27
C GLY A 12 -3.86 36.04 19.33
N SER A 13 -4.38 36.58 20.44
CA SER A 13 -3.55 36.96 21.60
C SER A 13 -2.80 35.75 22.17
N ARG A 14 -1.49 35.93 22.40
CA ARG A 14 -0.57 34.89 22.91
C ARG A 14 -0.88 34.44 24.34
N ASN A 15 -1.67 35.23 25.07
CA ASN A 15 -2.00 35.00 26.49
C ASN A 15 -3.18 34.05 26.67
N LYS A 16 -3.88 33.66 25.59
CA LYS A 16 -5.05 32.79 25.67
C LYS A 16 -4.64 31.33 25.52
N LYS A 17 -5.24 30.43 26.32
CA LYS A 17 -5.04 28.96 26.22
C LYS A 17 -5.27 28.40 24.81
N ARG A 18 -6.13 29.03 24.01
CA ARG A 18 -6.36 28.68 22.59
C ARG A 18 -5.09 28.84 21.74
N TYR A 19 -4.24 29.82 22.05
CA TYR A 19 -2.97 30.05 21.37
C TYR A 19 -1.96 28.93 21.70
N TRP A 20 -1.86 28.48 22.95
CA TRP A 20 -0.97 27.37 23.31
C TRP A 20 -1.32 26.05 22.61
N ARG A 21 -2.61 25.86 22.26
CA ARG A 21 -3.07 24.67 21.54
C ARG A 21 -2.84 24.71 20.03
N LYS A 22 -2.69 25.90 19.42
CA LYS A 22 -2.76 26.07 17.95
C LYS A 22 -1.72 27.02 17.34
N GLY A 23 -1.02 27.79 18.17
CA GLY A 23 -0.17 28.90 17.75
C GLY A 23 1.29 28.80 18.17
N THR A 24 1.68 27.70 18.84
CA THR A 24 3.08 27.32 18.99
C THR A 24 3.61 26.87 17.62
N GLN A 25 4.58 27.61 17.10
CA GLN A 25 5.26 27.26 15.85
C GLN A 25 6.34 26.21 16.19
N LEU A 26 6.10 24.96 15.81
CA LEU A 26 7.05 23.86 15.98
C LEU A 26 7.73 23.47 14.65
N GLU A 27 7.33 24.09 13.54
CA GLU A 27 7.82 23.78 12.20
C GLU A 27 9.35 23.83 12.10
N ASP A 28 10.00 24.76 12.78
CA ASP A 28 11.47 24.88 12.75
C ASP A 28 12.14 23.71 13.48
N VAL A 29 11.56 23.25 14.59
CA VAL A 29 12.04 22.09 15.35
C VAL A 29 11.76 20.80 14.59
N GLU A 30 10.58 20.69 13.97
CA GLU A 30 10.19 19.55 13.14
C GLU A 30 11.12 19.41 11.93
N LYS A 31 11.38 20.50 11.20
CA LYS A 31 12.32 20.53 10.08
C LYS A 31 13.73 20.16 10.53
N PHE A 32 14.21 20.72 11.63
CA PHE A 32 15.52 20.37 12.19
C PHE A 32 15.64 18.87 12.51
N LEU A 33 14.62 18.27 13.14
CA LEU A 33 14.61 16.84 13.45
C LEU A 33 14.46 15.97 12.18
N GLU A 34 13.72 16.43 11.18
CA GLU A 34 13.64 15.76 9.87
C GLU A 34 14.98 15.79 9.13
N GLU A 35 15.64 16.94 9.07
CA GLU A 35 16.99 17.11 8.52
C GLU A 35 17.98 16.20 9.25
N GLN A 36 17.95 16.15 10.58
CA GLN A 36 18.82 15.25 11.34
C GLN A 36 18.60 13.77 10.97
N ARG A 37 17.35 13.31 10.79
CA ARG A 37 17.07 11.93 10.36
C ARG A 37 17.49 11.66 8.92
N VAL A 38 17.38 12.65 8.05
CA VAL A 38 17.87 12.55 6.67
C VAL A 38 19.40 12.48 6.64
N ASP A 39 20.07 13.26 7.48
CA ASP A 39 21.51 13.19 7.68
C ASP A 39 21.90 11.79 8.18
N GLU A 40 21.25 11.26 9.22
CA GLU A 40 21.50 9.89 9.71
C GLU A 40 21.31 8.82 8.61
N ARG A 41 20.25 8.94 7.78
CA ARG A 41 19.99 8.03 6.66
C ARG A 41 21.02 8.15 5.54
N SER A 42 21.44 9.37 5.21
CA SER A 42 22.43 9.66 4.18
C SER A 42 23.88 9.45 4.65
N GLY A 43 24.04 9.12 5.95
CA GLY A 43 25.25 8.66 6.62
C GLY A 43 26.08 9.76 7.28
N GLY A 44 25.42 10.81 7.78
CA GLY A 44 25.99 11.89 8.59
C GLY A 44 25.92 13.26 7.91
N ARG A 45 26.19 14.32 8.69
CA ARG A 45 26.27 15.69 8.19
C ARG A 45 27.39 15.81 7.17
N LEU A 46 27.12 16.50 6.06
CA LEU A 46 28.10 16.69 4.98
C LEU A 46 29.39 17.38 5.48
N ASN A 47 29.27 18.34 6.40
CA ASN A 47 30.41 19.08 6.95
C ASN A 47 31.38 18.24 7.79
N THR A 48 30.94 17.10 8.32
CA THR A 48 31.79 16.22 9.14
C THR A 48 32.48 15.14 8.33
N ARG A 49 32.05 14.93 7.07
CA ARG A 49 32.65 13.94 6.18
C ARG A 49 33.93 14.47 5.57
N THR A 50 34.84 13.55 5.25
CA THR A 50 36.06 13.91 4.54
C THR A 50 35.78 14.07 3.06
N ASP A 51 36.51 14.96 2.38
CA ASP A 51 36.36 15.17 0.94
C ASP A 51 36.60 13.88 0.13
N ALA A 52 37.43 12.97 0.64
CA ALA A 52 37.69 11.67 0.02
C ALA A 52 36.46 10.74 -0.02
N ASP A 53 35.57 10.85 0.97
CA ASP A 53 34.32 10.07 1.01
C ASP A 53 33.22 10.71 0.13
N LEU A 54 33.29 12.03 -0.06
CA LEU A 54 32.31 12.80 -0.83
C LEU A 54 32.61 12.80 -2.33
N PHE A 55 33.89 12.78 -2.69
CA PHE A 55 34.33 12.97 -4.07
C PHE A 55 35.17 11.79 -4.56
N ALA A 56 34.67 11.11 -5.60
CA ALA A 56 35.47 10.22 -6.42
C ALA A 56 35.99 11.00 -7.64
N ILE A 57 37.30 11.23 -7.71
CA ILE A 57 37.92 11.84 -8.90
C ILE A 57 38.03 10.75 -9.96
N ASP A 58 37.05 10.71 -10.86
CA ASP A 58 37.07 9.77 -11.98
C ASP A 58 38.06 10.27 -13.05
N THR A 59 39.29 9.80 -12.98
CA THR A 59 40.34 10.10 -13.97
C THR A 59 40.19 9.27 -15.25
N THR A 60 39.19 8.39 -15.34
CA THR A 60 38.98 7.58 -16.54
C THR A 60 38.37 8.43 -17.65
N LYS A 61 39.08 8.57 -18.77
CA LYS A 61 38.48 9.08 -20.01
C LYS A 61 37.48 8.03 -20.48
N VAL A 62 36.20 8.18 -20.14
CA VAL A 62 35.12 7.31 -20.59
C VAL A 62 35.06 7.36 -22.12
N LYS A 63 35.71 6.41 -22.78
CA LYS A 63 35.62 6.23 -24.22
C LYS A 63 34.24 5.63 -24.53
N GLY A 64 33.33 6.49 -24.97
CA GLY A 64 32.07 6.09 -25.60
C GLY A 64 30.99 5.62 -24.62
N LEU A 65 30.29 6.56 -24.00
CA LEU A 65 28.96 6.27 -23.45
C LEU A 65 28.04 5.85 -24.62
N PRO A 66 27.34 4.71 -24.55
CA PRO A 66 26.42 4.31 -25.60
C PRO A 66 25.33 5.37 -25.73
N THR A 67 25.12 5.87 -26.95
CA THR A 67 24.03 6.81 -27.24
C THR A 67 22.70 6.12 -27.03
N LEU A 68 22.01 6.45 -25.93
CA LEU A 68 20.69 5.89 -25.65
C LEU A 68 19.73 6.19 -26.81
N THR A 69 18.99 5.16 -27.21
CA THR A 69 17.93 5.30 -28.20
C THR A 69 16.82 6.22 -27.68
N ARG A 70 16.05 6.82 -28.60
CA ARG A 70 14.91 7.69 -28.25
C ARG A 70 13.93 7.03 -27.27
N ARG A 71 13.69 5.72 -27.42
CA ARG A 71 12.81 4.95 -26.53
C ARG A 71 13.37 4.83 -25.11
N GLN A 72 14.67 4.54 -24.98
CA GLN A 72 15.33 4.48 -23.67
C GLN A 72 15.34 5.83 -22.97
N ARG A 73 15.59 6.94 -23.69
CA ARG A 73 15.50 8.30 -23.13
C ARG A 73 14.10 8.63 -22.62
N VAL A 74 13.06 8.26 -23.37
CA VAL A 74 11.66 8.47 -22.95
C VAL A 74 11.30 7.60 -21.74
N ALA A 75 11.77 6.35 -21.69
CA ALA A 75 11.54 5.48 -20.54
C ALA A 75 12.19 6.05 -19.27
N LEU A 76 13.44 6.51 -19.36
CA LEU A 76 14.14 7.13 -18.23
C LEU A 76 13.46 8.43 -17.78
N ALA A 77 13.06 9.30 -18.70
CA ALA A 77 12.33 10.52 -18.37
C ALA A 77 10.98 10.24 -17.67
N LYS A 78 10.29 9.16 -18.05
CA LYS A 78 9.05 8.72 -17.37
C LYS A 78 9.32 8.20 -15.97
N THR A 79 10.39 7.42 -15.78
CA THR A 79 10.74 6.91 -14.46
C THR A 79 11.17 8.03 -13.53
N THR A 80 12.00 8.97 -13.99
CA THR A 80 12.45 10.10 -13.17
C THR A 80 11.32 11.07 -12.83
N ALA A 81 10.40 11.33 -13.75
CA ALA A 81 9.21 12.15 -13.47
C ALA A 81 8.27 11.50 -12.45
N ALA A 82 8.25 10.17 -12.34
CA ALA A 82 7.43 9.46 -11.37
C ALA A 82 8.06 9.40 -9.96
N THR A 83 9.39 9.36 -9.85
CA THR A 83 10.11 9.32 -8.57
C THR A 83 10.55 10.69 -8.05
N ALA A 84 10.46 11.76 -8.86
CA ALA A 84 10.74 13.10 -8.38
C ALA A 84 9.75 13.45 -7.25
N PRO A 85 10.24 13.80 -6.04
CA PRO A 85 9.37 14.33 -5.00
C PRO A 85 8.74 15.62 -5.54
N SER A 86 7.41 15.67 -5.61
CA SER A 86 6.68 16.82 -6.13
C SER A 86 6.85 18.02 -5.17
N THR A 87 7.94 18.76 -5.32
CA THR A 87 8.19 20.05 -4.66
C THR A 87 7.72 21.20 -5.54
N GLU A 88 6.59 21.02 -6.23
CA GLU A 88 5.90 22.11 -6.90
C GLU A 88 4.55 22.31 -6.21
N GLU A 89 4.40 23.46 -5.57
CA GLU A 89 3.10 23.95 -5.13
C GLU A 89 2.17 23.96 -6.33
N VAL A 90 1.26 22.99 -6.39
CA VAL A 90 0.25 22.91 -7.44
C VAL A 90 -0.72 24.06 -7.19
N ASP A 91 -0.55 25.16 -7.93
CA ASP A 91 -1.63 26.12 -8.17
C ASP A 91 -2.79 25.34 -8.82
N VAL A 92 -3.74 24.91 -7.99
CA VAL A 92 -4.95 24.22 -8.44
C VAL A 92 -5.82 25.23 -9.19
N LYS A 93 -5.54 25.44 -10.48
CA LYS A 93 -6.53 25.99 -11.39
C LYS A 93 -7.72 25.03 -11.40
N PRO A 94 -8.96 25.50 -11.09
CA PRO A 94 -10.11 24.61 -11.00
C PRO A 94 -10.32 23.95 -12.36
N LYS A 95 -10.18 22.62 -12.38
CA LYS A 95 -10.43 21.80 -13.55
C LYS A 95 -11.89 21.97 -13.95
N ILE A 96 -12.13 22.70 -15.04
CA ILE A 96 -13.46 22.88 -15.63
C ILE A 96 -14.04 21.48 -15.84
N ARG A 97 -15.11 21.17 -15.12
CA ARG A 97 -15.83 19.90 -15.23
C ARG A 97 -16.37 19.82 -16.65
N GLN A 98 -15.75 18.98 -17.49
CA GLN A 98 -16.30 18.60 -18.78
C GLN A 98 -17.64 17.91 -18.52
N SER A 99 -18.75 18.62 -18.71
CA SER A 99 -20.09 18.06 -18.55
C SER A 99 -20.36 17.11 -19.72
N PHE A 100 -20.72 15.86 -19.44
CA PHE A 100 -21.17 14.92 -20.47
C PHE A 100 -22.44 15.47 -21.16
N PRO A 101 -22.57 15.36 -22.50
CA PRO A 101 -23.76 15.83 -23.19
C PRO A 101 -24.98 15.05 -22.71
N SER A 102 -25.96 15.74 -22.12
CA SER A 102 -27.23 15.12 -21.75
C SER A 102 -27.98 14.77 -23.03
N LYS A 103 -28.21 13.47 -23.28
CA LYS A 103 -29.12 13.03 -24.33
C LYS A 103 -30.51 13.59 -24.02
N LYS A 104 -30.98 14.55 -24.83
CA LYS A 104 -32.37 15.02 -24.80
C LYS A 104 -33.27 13.81 -25.08
N LYS A 105 -34.03 13.36 -24.08
CA LYS A 105 -35.10 12.38 -24.29
C LYS A 105 -36.17 13.05 -25.16
N SER A 106 -36.48 12.46 -26.31
CA SER A 106 -37.66 12.85 -27.09
C SER A 106 -38.90 12.62 -26.22
N LYS A 107 -39.76 13.64 -26.11
CA LYS A 107 -41.06 13.50 -25.46
C LYS A 107 -41.93 12.61 -26.37
N VAL A 108 -42.05 11.33 -26.05
CA VAL A 108 -43.11 10.48 -26.58
C VAL A 108 -44.41 10.96 -25.94
N ALA A 109 -45.34 11.44 -26.76
CA ALA A 109 -46.66 11.86 -26.34
C ALA A 109 -47.43 10.65 -25.78
N THR A 110 -47.61 10.59 -24.46
CA THR A 110 -48.55 9.65 -23.84
C THR A 110 -49.95 10.25 -23.89
N ASN A 111 -50.61 10.10 -25.04
CA ASN A 111 -52.07 10.12 -25.12
C ASN A 111 -52.60 8.90 -24.37
N SER A 112 -52.89 9.03 -23.09
CA SER A 112 -53.75 8.09 -22.35
C SER A 112 -54.39 8.77 -21.13
N SER A 113 -55.13 9.84 -21.38
CA SER A 113 -56.23 10.23 -20.48
C SER A 113 -57.35 9.20 -20.61
N ARG A 114 -57.18 8.03 -19.98
CA ARG A 114 -58.28 7.10 -19.72
C ARG A 114 -58.59 7.19 -18.23
N PRO A 115 -59.64 7.92 -17.80
CA PRO A 115 -60.03 7.89 -16.41
C PRO A 115 -60.44 6.44 -16.09
N LEU A 116 -59.77 5.83 -15.11
CA LEU A 116 -60.25 4.59 -14.52
C LEU A 116 -61.64 4.89 -13.95
N ARG A 117 -62.69 4.40 -14.63
CA ARG A 117 -64.00 4.23 -14.02
C ARG A 117 -63.79 3.39 -12.78
N ARG A 118 -64.00 4.00 -11.61
CA ARG A 118 -64.11 3.28 -10.34
C ARG A 118 -65.34 2.39 -10.49
N SER A 119 -65.13 1.13 -10.84
CA SER A 119 -66.18 0.13 -10.69
C SER A 119 -66.57 0.14 -9.22
N THR A 120 -67.84 0.37 -8.98
CA THR A 120 -68.48 0.04 -7.70
C THR A 120 -68.06 -1.38 -7.37
N ARG A 121 -67.51 -1.59 -6.18
CA ARG A 121 -67.14 -2.92 -5.67
C ARG A 121 -68.41 -3.78 -5.79
N GLY A 122 -68.42 -4.66 -6.77
CA GLY A 122 -69.32 -5.79 -6.79
C GLY A 122 -68.93 -6.63 -5.59
N ASP A 123 -69.93 -6.92 -4.77
CA ASP A 123 -69.86 -7.92 -3.71
C ASP A 123 -69.45 -9.23 -4.38
N VAL A 124 -68.20 -9.64 -4.16
CA VAL A 124 -67.74 -10.96 -4.56
C VAL A 124 -67.93 -11.81 -3.33
N ASP A 125 -68.86 -12.77 -3.40
CA ASP A 125 -69.02 -13.87 -2.45
C ASP A 125 -67.73 -14.72 -2.42
N GLY A 126 -66.68 -14.17 -1.84
CA GLY A 126 -65.43 -14.82 -1.56
C GLY A 126 -65.53 -15.42 -0.18
N LYS A 127 -65.69 -16.74 -0.10
CA LYS A 127 -65.37 -17.50 1.10
C LYS A 127 -64.02 -16.98 1.63
N PRO A 128 -63.91 -16.65 2.93
CA PRO A 128 -62.66 -16.14 3.46
C PRO A 128 -61.59 -17.19 3.20
N VAL A 129 -60.60 -16.83 2.39
CA VAL A 129 -59.38 -17.60 2.28
C VAL A 129 -58.68 -17.38 3.61
N ASP A 130 -58.62 -18.40 4.45
CA ASP A 130 -57.95 -18.38 5.75
C ASP A 130 -56.44 -18.16 5.55
N PHE A 131 -56.06 -16.89 5.39
CA PHE A 131 -54.68 -16.46 5.34
C PHE A 131 -54.29 -16.01 6.75
N ASP A 132 -53.63 -16.90 7.48
CA ASP A 132 -53.15 -16.65 8.83
C ASP A 132 -52.02 -15.62 8.82
N LEU A 133 -52.35 -14.42 9.32
CA LEU A 133 -51.48 -13.25 9.47
C LEU A 133 -50.32 -13.47 10.45
N TRP A 134 -50.36 -14.55 11.24
CA TRP A 134 -49.39 -14.84 12.30
C TRP A 134 -48.47 -16.02 11.98
N ASN A 135 -48.53 -16.57 10.76
CA ASN A 135 -47.54 -17.53 10.31
C ASN A 135 -46.14 -16.89 10.30
N THR A 136 -45.32 -17.25 11.29
CA THR A 136 -43.92 -16.81 11.41
C THR A 136 -43.00 -17.49 10.40
N ASP A 137 -43.50 -18.51 9.70
CA ASP A 137 -42.79 -19.20 8.62
C ASP A 137 -42.94 -18.42 7.31
N LEU A 138 -42.27 -17.26 7.24
CA LEU A 138 -41.99 -16.54 5.98
C LEU A 138 -40.93 -17.27 5.13
N SER A 139 -40.87 -18.60 5.21
CA SER A 139 -40.04 -19.37 4.30
C SER A 139 -40.68 -19.26 2.92
N ALA A 140 -39.98 -18.64 1.97
CA ALA A 140 -40.45 -18.47 0.61
C ALA A 140 -40.82 -19.84 0.04
N LYS A 141 -42.12 -20.15 -0.06
CA LYS A 141 -42.68 -21.46 -0.43
C LYS A 141 -42.43 -21.91 -1.87
N ALA A 142 -41.55 -21.24 -2.60
CA ALA A 142 -41.01 -21.76 -3.85
C ALA A 142 -39.65 -21.10 -4.11
N ALA A 143 -38.58 -21.90 -4.11
CA ALA A 143 -37.40 -21.53 -4.86
C ALA A 143 -37.86 -21.45 -6.33
N LEU A 144 -38.05 -20.23 -6.83
CA LEU A 144 -38.27 -20.01 -8.26
C LEU A 144 -37.12 -20.70 -9.00
N PRO A 145 -37.37 -21.38 -10.12
CA PRO A 145 -36.28 -21.92 -10.93
C PRO A 145 -35.30 -20.78 -11.23
N ASP A 146 -34.00 -21.07 -11.15
CA ASP A 146 -32.93 -20.05 -11.18
C ASP A 146 -33.11 -19.05 -12.33
N ASP A 147 -33.54 -19.51 -13.50
CA ASP A 147 -33.81 -18.68 -14.68
C ASP A 147 -34.90 -17.62 -14.47
N LEU A 148 -35.99 -17.97 -13.77
CA LEU A 148 -37.07 -17.04 -13.44
C LEU A 148 -36.62 -16.06 -12.37
N ALA A 149 -35.90 -16.53 -11.34
CA ALA A 149 -35.33 -15.66 -10.32
C ALA A 149 -34.41 -14.61 -10.95
N ASP A 150 -33.56 -15.03 -11.89
CA ASP A 150 -32.64 -14.17 -12.63
C ASP A 150 -33.37 -13.11 -13.46
N TYR A 151 -34.46 -13.50 -14.12
CA TYR A 151 -35.33 -12.61 -14.88
C TYR A 151 -35.96 -11.52 -14.01
N TYR A 152 -36.55 -11.90 -12.86
CA TYR A 152 -37.14 -10.96 -11.93
C TYR A 152 -36.11 -10.01 -11.32
N LEU A 153 -34.92 -10.51 -10.95
CA LEU A 153 -33.83 -9.68 -10.40
C LEU A 153 -33.32 -8.64 -11.41
N ARG A 154 -33.28 -9.00 -12.71
CA ARG A 154 -32.95 -8.05 -13.79
C ARG A 154 -34.04 -7.00 -13.98
N GLN A 155 -35.31 -7.39 -14.00
CA GLN A 155 -36.44 -6.45 -14.11
C GLN A 155 -36.50 -5.46 -12.95
N LEU A 156 -36.32 -5.96 -11.73
CA LEU A 156 -36.29 -5.15 -10.51
C LEU A 156 -34.99 -4.35 -10.36
N LYS A 157 -34.00 -4.54 -11.25
CA LYS A 157 -32.67 -3.93 -11.20
C LYS A 157 -31.93 -4.20 -9.88
N LYS A 158 -32.20 -5.35 -9.27
CA LYS A 158 -31.58 -5.80 -8.01
C LYS A 158 -30.40 -6.76 -8.24
N LYS A 159 -30.17 -7.20 -9.48
CA LYS A 159 -29.03 -8.05 -9.81
C LYS A 159 -27.72 -7.28 -9.68
N MET A 160 -26.83 -7.72 -8.79
CA MET A 160 -25.48 -7.17 -8.67
C MET A 160 -24.62 -7.58 -9.87
N PRO A 161 -23.65 -6.75 -10.30
CA PRO A 161 -22.66 -7.14 -11.29
C PRO A 161 -21.83 -8.34 -10.83
N ASN A 162 -21.35 -9.15 -11.79
CA ASN A 162 -20.47 -10.27 -11.49
C ASN A 162 -19.13 -9.76 -10.94
N GLU A 163 -18.71 -10.29 -9.79
CA GLU A 163 -17.43 -9.96 -9.18
C GLU A 163 -16.27 -10.43 -10.07
N PRO A 164 -15.24 -9.60 -10.35
CA PRO A 164 -14.05 -10.07 -11.05
C PRO A 164 -13.27 -11.07 -10.21
N ARG A 165 -12.57 -12.01 -10.88
CA ARG A 165 -11.84 -13.11 -10.23
C ARG A 165 -10.77 -12.67 -9.22
N THR A 166 -10.26 -11.45 -9.36
CA THR A 166 -9.19 -10.89 -8.52
C THR A 166 -9.65 -10.39 -7.16
N VAL A 167 -10.96 -10.18 -6.93
CA VAL A 167 -11.48 -9.60 -5.67
C VAL A 167 -11.13 -10.47 -4.46
N LYS A 168 -11.10 -11.79 -4.64
CA LYS A 168 -10.85 -12.76 -3.56
C LYS A 168 -9.39 -13.21 -3.53
N HIS A 169 -8.50 -12.56 -4.28
CA HIS A 169 -7.08 -12.89 -4.28
C HIS A 169 -6.41 -12.39 -2.99
N ILE A 170 -5.94 -13.31 -2.16
CA ILE A 170 -5.20 -12.98 -0.94
C ILE A 170 -3.80 -12.47 -1.36
N THR A 171 -3.48 -11.21 -1.05
CA THR A 171 -2.24 -10.56 -1.48
C THR A 171 -1.01 -10.97 -0.67
N THR A 172 -1.20 -11.46 0.55
CA THR A 172 -0.12 -11.77 1.49
C THR A 172 -0.33 -13.16 2.10
N LEU A 173 0.74 -13.94 2.26
CA LEU A 173 0.69 -15.24 2.95
C LEU A 173 0.52 -15.10 4.47
N LEU A 174 0.74 -13.89 5.00
CA LEU A 174 0.66 -13.62 6.44
C LEU A 174 -0.80 -13.50 6.90
N PRO A 175 -1.10 -13.90 8.15
CA PRO A 175 -2.41 -13.69 8.74
C PRO A 175 -2.71 -12.20 8.83
N LYS A 176 -4.00 -11.84 8.78
CA LYS A 176 -4.45 -10.44 8.82
C LYS A 176 -4.12 -9.72 10.14
N VAL A 177 -3.99 -10.47 11.24
CA VAL A 177 -3.63 -9.98 12.57
C VAL A 177 -2.71 -11.02 13.21
N GLU A 178 -1.53 -10.58 13.67
CA GLU A 178 -0.63 -11.40 14.47
C GLU A 178 -1.11 -11.36 15.93
N ALA A 179 -1.42 -12.53 16.50
CA ALA A 179 -1.73 -12.63 17.91
C ALA A 179 -0.41 -12.56 18.72
N PRO A 180 -0.38 -11.84 19.85
CA PRO A 180 0.81 -11.81 20.70
C PRO A 180 1.10 -13.20 21.28
N ILE A 181 2.38 -13.51 21.48
CA ILE A 181 2.82 -14.78 22.09
C ILE A 181 2.29 -14.86 23.53
N PRO A 182 1.69 -16.00 23.94
CA PRO A 182 1.33 -16.20 25.35
C PRO A 182 2.59 -16.09 26.22
N GLY A 183 2.50 -15.38 27.34
CA GLY A 183 3.68 -15.13 28.19
C GLY A 183 4.40 -13.80 27.94
N ALA A 184 4.09 -13.09 26.85
CA ALA A 184 4.66 -11.77 26.53
C ALA A 184 3.93 -10.58 27.19
N SER A 185 2.89 -10.84 27.99
CA SER A 185 2.21 -9.80 28.76
C SER A 185 3.08 -9.33 29.94
N TYR A 186 2.78 -8.16 30.51
CA TYR A 186 3.53 -7.62 31.65
C TYR A 186 3.42 -8.48 32.93
N ASN A 187 2.33 -9.24 33.07
CA ASN A 187 2.11 -10.16 34.17
C ASN A 187 1.65 -11.53 33.64
N PRO A 188 2.56 -12.32 33.05
CA PRO A 188 2.23 -13.60 32.48
C PRO A 188 2.09 -14.67 33.56
N SER A 189 1.39 -15.77 33.25
CA SER A 189 1.47 -16.95 34.11
C SER A 189 2.89 -17.53 34.03
N TYR A 190 3.34 -18.16 35.11
CA TYR A 190 4.69 -18.73 35.15
C TYR A 190 4.93 -19.75 34.03
N LYS A 191 3.92 -20.56 33.71
CA LYS A 191 4.02 -21.59 32.67
C LYS A 191 4.20 -20.95 31.29
N ASP A 192 3.32 -20.00 30.95
CA ASP A 192 3.34 -19.35 29.63
C ASP A 192 4.66 -18.60 29.38
N HIS A 193 5.20 -17.92 30.39
CA HIS A 193 6.50 -17.25 30.26
C HIS A 193 7.67 -18.24 30.07
N GLN A 194 7.66 -19.37 30.81
CA GLN A 194 8.68 -20.40 30.65
C GLN A 194 8.58 -21.08 29.28
N ASP A 195 7.38 -21.32 28.78
CA ASP A 195 7.15 -21.90 27.46
C ASP A 195 7.64 -20.95 26.36
N MET A 196 7.33 -19.65 26.44
CA MET A 196 7.86 -18.62 25.55
C MET A 196 9.40 -18.62 25.52
N LEU A 197 10.06 -18.68 26.68
CA LEU A 197 11.52 -18.74 26.75
C LEU A 197 12.10 -20.02 26.15
N ARG A 198 11.40 -21.16 26.26
CA ARG A 198 11.83 -22.43 25.67
C ARG A 198 11.72 -22.38 24.14
N GLU A 199 10.63 -21.83 23.62
CA GLU A 199 10.41 -21.67 22.18
C GLU A 199 11.50 -20.81 21.54
N SER A 200 11.79 -19.64 22.12
CA SER A 200 12.86 -18.77 21.63
C SER A 200 14.23 -19.46 21.67
N LEU A 201 14.54 -20.20 22.75
CA LEU A 201 15.79 -20.96 22.85
C LEU A 201 15.93 -22.01 21.73
N VAL A 202 14.83 -22.69 21.40
CA VAL A 202 14.81 -23.69 20.33
C VAL A 202 15.04 -23.06 18.96
N GLU A 203 14.49 -21.88 18.70
CA GLU A 203 14.72 -21.14 17.47
C GLU A 203 16.17 -20.68 17.35
N GLU A 204 16.75 -20.10 18.42
CA GLU A 204 18.16 -19.70 18.46
C GLU A 204 19.09 -20.89 18.22
N MET A 205 18.82 -22.05 18.83
CA MET A 205 19.58 -23.28 18.56
C MET A 205 19.51 -23.73 17.10
N LYS A 206 18.37 -23.54 16.42
CA LYS A 206 18.24 -23.86 14.99
C LYS A 206 19.06 -22.89 14.15
N VAL A 207 18.95 -21.59 14.42
CA VAL A 207 19.73 -20.55 13.75
C VAL A 207 21.23 -20.81 13.92
N GLN A 208 21.67 -21.09 15.14
CA GLN A 208 23.08 -21.41 15.42
C GLN A 208 23.56 -22.63 14.63
N LYS A 209 22.77 -23.72 14.58
CA LYS A 209 23.11 -24.91 13.79
C LYS A 209 23.16 -24.61 12.29
N ASP A 210 22.27 -23.78 11.79
CA ASP A 210 22.25 -23.42 10.37
C ASP A 210 23.42 -22.51 10.00
N LEU A 211 23.79 -21.57 10.87
CA LEU A 211 25.02 -20.79 10.74
C LEU A 211 26.24 -21.70 10.77
N GLU A 212 26.31 -22.66 11.69
CA GLU A 212 27.42 -23.62 11.77
C GLU A 212 27.53 -24.45 10.49
N LYS A 213 26.41 -24.92 9.91
CA LYS A 213 26.41 -25.60 8.61
C LYS A 213 26.93 -24.71 7.49
N VAL A 214 26.56 -23.43 7.47
CA VAL A 214 27.04 -22.47 6.49
C VAL A 214 28.54 -22.22 6.67
N GLU A 215 28.99 -21.97 7.89
CA GLU A 215 30.41 -21.83 8.21
C GLU A 215 31.21 -23.08 7.81
N ASN A 216 30.71 -24.26 8.15
CA ASN A 216 31.36 -25.52 7.80
C ASN A 216 31.43 -25.73 6.28
N ARG A 217 30.44 -25.25 5.51
CA ARG A 217 30.52 -25.23 4.04
C ARG A 217 31.56 -24.25 3.50
N PHE A 218 31.82 -23.15 4.21
CA PHE A 218 32.85 -22.17 3.89
C PHE A 218 34.22 -22.48 4.52
N LYS A 219 34.37 -23.50 5.36
CA LYS A 219 35.67 -23.90 5.90
C LYS A 219 36.42 -24.69 4.83
N LEU A 220 37.55 -24.14 4.38
CA LEU A 220 38.50 -24.84 3.52
C LEU A 220 39.32 -25.85 4.34
N ALA A 221 39.92 -26.83 3.65
CA ALA A 221 40.85 -27.75 4.30
C ALA A 221 42.08 -26.97 4.86
N PRO A 222 42.72 -27.45 5.93
CA PRO A 222 43.87 -26.76 6.51
C PRO A 222 45.01 -26.65 5.47
N GLY A 223 45.32 -25.42 5.06
CA GLY A 223 46.32 -25.11 4.02
C GLY A 223 45.74 -24.53 2.73
N ASP A 224 44.45 -24.75 2.48
CA ASP A 224 43.75 -24.24 1.31
C ASP A 224 43.29 -22.79 1.53
N ARG A 225 43.39 -21.97 0.48
CA ARG A 225 43.00 -20.56 0.49
C ARG A 225 42.09 -20.25 -0.69
N TYR A 226 41.16 -19.32 -0.50
CA TYR A 226 40.30 -18.84 -1.58
C TYR A 226 41.11 -18.17 -2.68
N ILE A 227 40.77 -18.47 -3.94
CA ILE A 227 41.34 -17.78 -5.11
C ILE A 227 40.72 -16.39 -5.17
N THR A 228 41.49 -15.40 -4.76
CA THR A 228 41.20 -13.98 -4.96
C THR A 228 41.88 -13.48 -6.24
N PRO A 229 41.41 -12.38 -6.87
CA PRO A 229 42.05 -11.83 -8.08
C PRO A 229 43.55 -11.51 -7.87
N VAL A 230 43.95 -11.13 -6.65
CA VAL A 230 45.36 -10.88 -6.30
C VAL A 230 46.18 -12.17 -6.30
N THR A 231 45.67 -13.23 -5.67
CA THR A 231 46.34 -14.54 -5.67
C THR A 231 46.35 -15.18 -7.05
N PHE A 232 45.31 -14.98 -7.86
CA PHE A 232 45.20 -15.51 -9.21
C PHE A 232 46.25 -14.89 -10.14
N SER A 233 46.40 -13.56 -10.11
CA SER A 233 47.43 -12.86 -10.89
C SER A 233 48.84 -13.29 -10.47
N SER A 234 49.10 -13.47 -9.17
CA SER A 234 50.39 -13.96 -8.68
C SER A 234 50.68 -15.40 -9.15
N LEU A 235 49.68 -16.28 -9.15
CA LEU A 235 49.82 -17.65 -9.64
C LEU A 235 50.04 -17.71 -11.15
N MET A 236 49.37 -16.86 -11.93
CA MET A 236 49.57 -16.76 -13.38
C MET A 236 50.95 -16.19 -13.74
N LEU A 237 51.39 -15.12 -13.06
CA LEU A 237 52.76 -14.61 -13.24
C LEU A 237 53.84 -15.64 -12.90
N ALA A 238 53.65 -16.41 -11.82
CA ALA A 238 54.59 -17.46 -11.44
C ALA A 238 54.63 -18.63 -12.45
N ARG A 239 53.52 -18.87 -13.18
CA ARG A 239 53.42 -19.90 -14.20
C ARG A 239 54.09 -19.48 -15.51
N ASP A 240 54.01 -18.19 -15.87
CA ASP A 240 54.66 -17.62 -17.06
C ASP A 240 56.18 -17.49 -16.91
N LEU A 241 56.72 -17.49 -15.68
CA LEU A 241 58.17 -17.46 -15.40
C LEU A 241 58.86 -18.84 -15.54
N PHE A 242 58.10 -19.92 -15.72
CA PHE A 242 58.60 -21.31 -15.77
C PHE A 242 58.55 -21.94 -17.19
N HIS A 243 58.35 -21.13 -18.23
CA HIS A 243 58.48 -21.49 -19.65
C HIS A 243 59.49 -20.58 -20.35
#